data_AF-A0A7L3H2H5-F1
#
_entry.id   AF-A0A7L3H2H5-F1
#
_cell.length_a   1.000
_cell.length_b   1.000
_cell.length_c   1.000
_cell.angle_alpha   90.00
_cell.angle_beta   90.00
_cell.angle_gamma   90.00
#
_symmetry.space_group_name_H-M   'P 1'
#
loop_
_entity.id
_entity.type
_entity.pdbx_description
1 polymer ?
#
loop_
_entity_poly.entity_id
_entity_poly.type
_entity_poly.pdbx_seq_one_letter_code
_entity_poly.pdbx_strand_id
1 'polypeptide(L)'
;IASDYGTDDSITSLLDRMDLFLLPVANPDGFVYTHTSNRMWRKTRSKNPGSICIGVDPNRNWDAGFGGPGASNNPCSDSYHGPSANSEVEVKSIVDFIKNHGNFKAFLTLHSYSQLLMYPYGYKCTRPDDYAELESLGRAAASSIRSLYGTTFQVGTICNTIYQASGGSIDWSYDNGIKYSFAFELRDTGRYGFLLPANQIVPAAKETWLGLKRIMEHVRDKSS
;
A
#
# COMPACT_ATOMS: atom_id res chain seq x y z
N ILE A 1 16.61 -9.14 3.03
CA ILE A 1 17.13 -7.96 3.80
C ILE A 1 18.22 -8.40 4.78
N ALA A 2 17.90 -8.88 5.98
CA ALA A 2 18.94 -9.19 6.98
C ALA A 2 19.94 -10.27 6.51
N SER A 3 19.49 -11.28 5.77
CA SER A 3 20.35 -12.30 5.17
C SER A 3 21.16 -11.82 3.96
N ASP A 4 20.78 -10.68 3.35
CA ASP A 4 21.36 -10.19 2.10
C ASP A 4 22.28 -8.98 2.31
N TYR A 5 22.24 -8.34 3.49
CA TYR A 5 23.15 -7.23 3.81
C TYR A 5 24.58 -7.75 4.01
N GLY A 6 25.54 -7.12 3.34
CA GLY A 6 26.94 -7.55 3.30
C GLY A 6 27.22 -8.72 2.35
N THR A 7 26.21 -9.23 1.63
CA THR A 7 26.35 -10.34 0.68
C THR A 7 25.81 -10.00 -0.71
N ASP A 8 24.67 -9.31 -0.81
CA ASP A 8 24.15 -8.74 -2.06
C ASP A 8 24.56 -7.26 -2.15
N ASP A 9 25.36 -6.92 -3.16
CA ASP A 9 25.90 -5.56 -3.34
C ASP A 9 24.79 -4.50 -3.47
N SER A 10 23.66 -4.84 -4.09
CA SER A 10 22.56 -3.90 -4.25
C SER A 10 21.83 -3.66 -2.92
N ILE A 11 21.53 -4.70 -2.16
CA ILE A 11 20.91 -4.55 -0.82
C ILE A 11 21.85 -3.83 0.14
N THR A 12 23.14 -4.14 0.08
CA THR A 12 24.17 -3.46 0.88
C THR A 12 24.21 -1.97 0.55
N SER A 13 24.31 -1.63 -0.75
CA SER A 13 24.29 -0.25 -1.21
C SER A 13 23.02 0.52 -0.86
N LEU A 14 21.85 -0.16 -0.85
CA LEU A 14 20.59 0.44 -0.40
C LEU A 14 20.64 0.81 1.08
N LEU A 15 21.02 -0.15 1.94
CA LEU A 15 21.03 0.04 3.39
C LEU A 15 22.15 0.96 3.88
N ASP A 16 23.23 1.10 3.12
CA ASP A 16 24.29 2.08 3.43
C ASP A 16 23.87 3.53 3.16
N ARG A 17 22.76 3.75 2.42
CA ARG A 17 22.29 5.10 2.01
C ARG A 17 20.88 5.42 2.50
N MET A 18 20.11 4.43 2.90
CA MET A 18 18.69 4.58 3.23
C MET A 18 18.29 3.66 4.38
N ASP A 19 17.44 4.17 5.26
CA ASP A 19 16.75 3.36 6.25
C ASP A 19 15.48 2.74 5.66
N LEU A 20 15.23 1.46 5.99
CA LEU A 20 14.00 0.76 5.62
C LEU A 20 13.15 0.51 6.87
N PHE A 21 11.96 1.13 6.89
CA PHE A 21 10.95 0.87 7.91
C PHE A 21 9.92 -0.13 7.36
N LEU A 22 9.82 -1.30 8.00
CA LEU A 22 8.87 -2.35 7.64
C LEU A 22 7.82 -2.50 8.75
N LEU A 23 6.54 -2.34 8.39
CA LEU A 23 5.39 -2.59 9.27
C LEU A 23 4.62 -3.82 8.76
N PRO A 24 4.89 -5.03 9.29
CA PRO A 24 4.29 -6.26 8.76
C PRO A 24 2.76 -6.34 8.92
N VAL A 25 2.24 -5.78 10.00
CA VAL A 25 0.80 -5.81 10.32
C VAL A 25 0.35 -4.40 10.69
N ALA A 26 -0.20 -3.68 9.71
CA ALA A 26 -0.70 -2.31 9.91
C ALA A 26 -2.08 -2.23 10.58
N ASN A 27 -2.83 -3.33 10.63
CA ASN A 27 -4.13 -3.44 11.31
C ASN A 27 -4.14 -4.70 12.20
N PRO A 28 -3.50 -4.66 13.38
CA PRO A 28 -3.33 -5.83 14.24
C PRO A 28 -4.65 -6.37 14.78
N ASP A 29 -5.58 -5.51 15.17
CA ASP A 29 -6.88 -5.93 15.70
C ASP A 29 -7.72 -6.65 14.64
N GLY A 30 -7.77 -6.08 13.43
CA GLY A 30 -8.42 -6.72 12.28
C GLY A 30 -7.75 -8.04 11.95
N PHE A 31 -6.41 -8.11 11.94
CA PHE A 31 -5.67 -9.33 11.70
C PHE A 31 -6.05 -10.44 12.70
N VAL A 32 -6.00 -10.18 14.01
CA VAL A 32 -6.42 -11.16 15.03
C VAL A 32 -7.86 -11.60 14.80
N TYR A 33 -8.77 -10.67 14.49
CA TYR A 33 -10.18 -10.98 14.27
C TYR A 33 -10.40 -11.92 13.06
N THR A 34 -9.54 -11.87 12.04
CA THR A 34 -9.58 -12.83 10.92
C THR A 34 -9.19 -14.26 11.31
N HIS A 35 -8.41 -14.41 12.39
CA HIS A 35 -8.00 -15.71 12.92
C HIS A 35 -8.99 -16.26 13.95
N THR A 36 -9.71 -15.40 14.68
CA THR A 36 -10.56 -15.82 15.80
C THR A 36 -12.05 -15.81 15.48
N SER A 37 -12.51 -15.08 14.45
CA SER A 37 -13.94 -14.83 14.28
C SER A 37 -14.40 -14.74 12.83
N ASN A 38 -13.94 -13.75 12.06
CA ASN A 38 -14.39 -13.57 10.69
C ASN A 38 -13.18 -13.42 9.76
N ARG A 39 -12.87 -14.51 9.04
CA ARG A 39 -11.74 -14.58 8.10
C ARG A 39 -11.76 -13.50 7.02
N MET A 40 -12.94 -12.99 6.67
CA MET A 40 -13.13 -11.99 5.62
C MET A 40 -13.19 -10.55 6.16
N TRP A 41 -12.93 -10.33 7.45
CA TRP A 41 -12.89 -9.00 8.03
C TRP A 41 -11.74 -8.17 7.45
N ARG A 42 -12.03 -6.92 7.07
CA ARG A 42 -11.06 -5.99 6.45
C ARG A 42 -10.77 -4.74 7.29
N LYS A 43 -11.80 -4.22 7.97
CA LYS A 43 -11.73 -2.94 8.68
C LYS A 43 -10.89 -3.02 9.96
N THR A 44 -10.66 -1.89 10.62
CA THR A 44 -10.20 -1.85 12.01
C THR A 44 -11.25 -2.46 12.97
N ARG A 45 -11.01 -2.41 14.29
CA ARG A 45 -11.97 -2.87 15.32
C ARG A 45 -12.49 -1.76 16.23
N SER A 46 -12.35 -0.50 15.81
CA SER A 46 -12.91 0.66 16.52
C SER A 46 -14.43 0.57 16.66
N LYS A 47 -14.97 1.04 17.80
CA LYS A 47 -16.41 1.14 18.02
C LYS A 47 -16.92 2.45 17.45
N ASN A 48 -17.93 2.39 16.58
CA ASN A 48 -18.53 3.58 15.99
C ASN A 48 -19.68 4.09 16.88
N PRO A 49 -19.57 5.27 17.52
CA PRO A 49 -20.62 5.79 18.40
C PRO A 49 -21.97 5.90 17.69
N GLY A 50 -23.04 5.43 18.34
CA GLY A 50 -24.39 5.45 17.76
C GLY A 50 -24.65 4.40 16.67
N SER A 51 -23.72 3.47 16.43
CA SER A 51 -23.90 2.36 15.49
C SER A 51 -23.59 1.01 16.14
N ILE A 52 -24.27 -0.04 15.67
CA ILE A 52 -23.93 -1.44 16.01
C ILE A 52 -22.73 -1.95 15.20
N CYS A 53 -22.37 -1.27 14.11
CA CYS A 53 -21.33 -1.70 13.20
C CYS A 53 -19.95 -1.26 13.68
N ILE A 54 -18.97 -2.12 13.48
CA ILE A 54 -17.60 -1.98 14.01
C ILE A 54 -16.63 -1.66 12.87
N GLY A 55 -15.63 -0.85 13.19
CA GLY A 55 -14.47 -0.60 12.36
C GLY A 55 -14.69 0.41 11.24
N VAL A 56 -13.57 0.95 10.80
CA VAL A 56 -13.38 1.88 9.69
C VAL A 56 -12.47 1.22 8.65
N ASP A 57 -12.64 1.52 7.36
CA ASP A 57 -11.67 1.12 6.34
C ASP A 57 -10.39 1.95 6.53
N PRO A 58 -9.27 1.33 6.97
CA PRO A 58 -8.05 2.09 7.20
C PRO A 58 -7.47 2.70 5.92
N ASN A 59 -7.89 2.26 4.72
CA ASN A 59 -7.48 2.85 3.44
C ASN A 59 -8.58 3.74 2.81
N ARG A 60 -9.50 4.25 3.64
CA ARG A 60 -10.38 5.40 3.36
C ARG A 60 -10.25 6.51 4.42
N ASN A 61 -9.41 6.29 5.43
CA ASN A 61 -9.31 7.13 6.61
C ASN A 61 -8.22 8.22 6.52
N TRP A 62 -7.44 8.27 5.45
CA TRP A 62 -6.33 9.23 5.32
C TRP A 62 -6.82 10.60 4.88
N ASP A 63 -6.07 11.64 5.25
CA ASP A 63 -6.39 13.04 4.91
C ASP A 63 -5.99 13.40 3.46
N ALA A 64 -6.55 12.68 2.48
CA ALA A 64 -6.36 12.90 1.06
C ALA A 64 -7.69 12.68 0.32
N GLY A 65 -8.40 13.77 0.05
CA GLY A 65 -9.76 13.72 -0.51
C GLY A 65 -10.77 13.02 0.42
N PHE A 66 -10.50 12.96 1.73
CA PHE A 66 -11.29 12.25 2.75
C PHE A 66 -12.80 12.46 2.59
N GLY A 67 -13.58 11.38 2.64
CA GLY A 67 -15.04 11.42 2.47
C GLY A 67 -15.51 11.67 1.02
N GLY A 68 -14.59 11.77 0.06
CA GLY A 68 -14.89 11.88 -1.37
C GLY A 68 -15.33 10.57 -2.01
N PRO A 69 -15.44 10.52 -3.35
CA PRO A 69 -15.89 9.33 -4.10
C PRO A 69 -15.11 8.05 -3.76
N GLY A 70 -15.81 6.91 -3.74
CA GLY A 70 -15.22 5.60 -3.44
C GLY A 70 -15.08 5.26 -1.95
N ALA A 71 -15.50 6.15 -1.06
CA ALA A 71 -15.72 5.88 0.36
C ALA A 71 -17.21 5.98 0.72
N SER A 72 -17.58 5.40 1.87
CA SER A 72 -18.94 5.47 2.42
C SER A 72 -18.96 6.17 3.76
N ASN A 73 -20.04 6.91 4.03
CA ASN A 73 -20.33 7.48 5.35
C ASN A 73 -21.16 6.54 6.24
N ASN A 74 -21.57 5.37 5.74
CA ASN A 74 -22.33 4.37 6.51
C ASN A 74 -21.35 3.52 7.34
N PRO A 75 -21.44 3.51 8.69
CA PRO A 75 -20.56 2.71 9.55
C PRO A 75 -20.57 1.20 9.28
N CYS A 76 -21.62 0.69 8.65
CA CYS A 76 -21.74 -0.72 8.28
C CYS A 76 -21.10 -1.06 6.93
N SER A 77 -20.72 -0.08 6.13
CA SER A 77 -20.01 -0.31 4.87
C SER A 77 -18.60 -0.83 5.11
N ASP A 78 -18.12 -1.70 4.21
CA ASP A 78 -16.72 -2.12 4.15
C ASP A 78 -15.77 -0.99 3.77
N SER A 79 -16.28 0.05 3.09
CA SER A 79 -15.55 1.26 2.70
C SER A 79 -15.86 2.46 3.59
N TYR A 80 -16.33 2.22 4.83
CA TYR A 80 -16.63 3.31 5.77
C TYR A 80 -15.37 4.14 6.05
N HIS A 81 -15.39 5.45 5.76
CA HIS A 81 -14.22 6.32 5.92
C HIS A 81 -13.93 6.71 7.38
N GLY A 82 -14.87 6.48 8.31
CA GLY A 82 -14.73 6.90 9.69
C GLY A 82 -15.29 8.31 9.95
N PRO A 83 -15.34 8.75 11.22
CA PRO A 83 -15.93 10.03 11.59
C PRO A 83 -15.10 11.25 11.15
N SER A 84 -13.79 11.09 10.98
CA SER A 84 -12.87 12.13 10.50
C SER A 84 -11.61 11.50 9.91
N ALA A 85 -10.84 12.26 9.13
CA ALA A 85 -9.54 11.80 8.67
C ALA A 85 -8.62 11.50 9.87
N ASN A 86 -7.83 10.44 9.75
CA ASN A 86 -6.90 9.90 10.75
C ASN A 86 -7.58 9.60 12.10
N SER A 87 -8.86 9.22 12.09
CA SER A 87 -9.58 8.82 13.32
C SER A 87 -9.12 7.46 13.85
N GLU A 88 -8.61 6.58 12.98
CA GLU A 88 -8.09 5.29 13.38
C GLU A 88 -6.67 5.44 13.93
N VAL A 89 -6.42 4.91 15.12
CA VAL A 89 -5.11 5.05 15.80
C VAL A 89 -3.99 4.39 15.00
N GLU A 90 -4.30 3.33 14.25
CA GLU A 90 -3.39 2.64 13.36
C GLU A 90 -2.92 3.56 12.23
N VAL A 91 -3.84 4.30 11.62
CA VAL A 91 -3.55 5.28 10.56
C VAL A 91 -2.83 6.49 11.15
N LYS A 92 -3.35 7.04 12.25
CA LYS A 92 -2.77 8.19 12.93
C LYS A 92 -1.32 7.94 13.36
N SER A 93 -1.01 6.75 13.85
CA SER A 93 0.36 6.39 14.26
C SER A 93 1.34 6.42 13.09
N ILE A 94 0.94 5.95 11.91
CA ILE A 94 1.78 6.01 10.70
C ILE A 94 1.93 7.46 10.23
N VAL A 95 0.85 8.24 10.23
CA VAL A 95 0.85 9.66 9.90
C VAL A 95 1.82 10.44 10.80
N ASP A 96 1.69 10.27 12.12
CA ASP A 96 2.54 10.95 13.11
C ASP A 96 4.00 10.52 12.94
N PHE A 97 4.27 9.23 12.73
CA PHE A 97 5.63 8.71 12.51
C PHE A 97 6.29 9.32 11.27
N ILE A 98 5.59 9.33 10.13
CA ILE A 98 6.11 9.89 8.88
C ILE A 98 6.37 11.39 9.00
N LYS A 99 5.43 12.14 9.59
CA LYS A 99 5.56 13.58 9.80
C LYS A 99 6.71 13.92 10.75
N ASN A 100 6.86 13.17 11.84
CA ASN A 100 7.93 13.38 12.82
C ASN A 100 9.31 13.02 12.26
N HIS A 101 9.40 11.98 11.42
CA HIS A 101 10.66 11.62 10.75
C HIS A 101 11.06 12.64 9.67
N GLY A 102 10.10 13.14 8.89
CA GLY A 102 10.29 14.26 7.95
C GLY A 102 11.15 13.99 6.70
N ASN A 103 11.80 12.82 6.60
CA ASN A 103 12.70 12.51 5.47
C ASN A 103 12.35 11.21 4.72
N PHE A 104 11.08 10.83 4.68
CA PHE A 104 10.64 9.69 3.86
C PHE A 104 10.75 10.02 2.36
N LYS A 105 11.41 9.14 1.59
CA LYS A 105 11.56 9.29 0.13
C LYS A 105 10.59 8.42 -0.67
N ALA A 106 10.21 7.28 -0.11
CA ALA A 106 9.26 6.35 -0.71
C ALA A 106 8.27 5.84 0.35
N PHE A 107 7.05 5.54 -0.08
CA PHE A 107 6.01 4.90 0.72
C PHE A 107 5.36 3.79 -0.11
N LEU A 108 5.54 2.55 0.32
CA LEU A 108 5.07 1.36 -0.40
C LEU A 108 4.06 0.63 0.48
N THR A 109 2.80 0.56 0.05
CA THR A 109 1.75 -0.21 0.73
C THR A 109 1.44 -1.48 -0.04
N LEU A 110 1.28 -2.60 0.68
CA LEU A 110 1.04 -3.91 0.10
C LEU A 110 -0.37 -4.38 0.47
N HIS A 111 -1.17 -4.67 -0.55
CA HIS A 111 -2.52 -5.21 -0.48
C HIS A 111 -2.63 -6.48 -1.33
N SER A 112 -3.77 -7.14 -1.25
CA SER A 112 -4.18 -8.15 -2.22
C SER A 112 -5.69 -8.03 -2.43
N TYR A 113 -6.25 -8.48 -3.54
CA TYR A 113 -5.63 -9.13 -4.69
C TYR A 113 -5.94 -8.32 -5.95
N SER A 114 -5.24 -8.59 -7.06
CA SER A 114 -5.60 -8.25 -8.46
C SER A 114 -4.37 -8.20 -9.37
N GLN A 115 -3.15 -8.32 -8.84
CA GLN A 115 -1.89 -8.12 -9.57
C GLN A 115 -1.82 -6.72 -10.21
N LEU A 116 -1.89 -5.69 -9.38
CA LEU A 116 -1.78 -4.29 -9.78
C LEU A 116 -0.58 -3.64 -9.10
N LEU A 117 0.11 -2.76 -9.81
CA LEU A 117 1.11 -1.86 -9.24
C LEU A 117 0.68 -0.43 -9.57
N MET A 118 0.14 0.24 -8.56
CA MET A 118 -0.53 1.51 -8.71
C MET A 118 0.25 2.63 -8.03
N TYR A 119 0.01 3.85 -8.50
CA TYR A 119 0.52 5.09 -7.92
C TYR A 119 -0.61 6.14 -7.92
N PRO A 120 -0.43 7.30 -7.27
CA PRO A 120 -1.44 8.34 -7.20
C PRO A 120 -1.93 8.82 -8.58
N TYR A 121 -3.15 9.33 -8.73
CA TYR A 121 -4.14 9.52 -7.66
C TYR A 121 -5.25 8.46 -7.68
N GLY A 122 -5.81 8.18 -6.49
CA GLY A 122 -7.06 7.45 -6.30
C GLY A 122 -8.28 8.36 -6.13
N TYR A 123 -8.16 9.42 -5.33
CA TYR A 123 -9.31 10.30 -5.01
C TYR A 123 -9.72 11.21 -6.17
N LYS A 124 -8.79 11.48 -7.10
CA LYS A 124 -9.00 12.26 -8.33
C LYS A 124 -8.39 11.54 -9.52
N CYS A 125 -8.94 11.77 -10.71
CA CYS A 125 -8.52 11.07 -11.93
C CYS A 125 -7.61 11.94 -12.82
N THR A 126 -7.01 12.97 -12.22
CA THR A 126 -5.94 13.75 -12.84
C THR A 126 -4.60 13.06 -12.61
N ARG A 127 -3.64 13.30 -13.50
CA ARG A 127 -2.28 12.77 -13.37
C ARG A 127 -1.52 13.53 -12.27
N PRO A 128 -0.66 12.85 -11.48
CA PRO A 128 0.32 13.52 -10.63
C PRO A 128 1.38 14.24 -11.47
N ASP A 129 2.04 15.23 -10.87
CA ASP A 129 3.09 16.01 -11.56
C ASP A 129 4.24 15.10 -12.01
N ASP A 130 4.57 14.08 -11.22
CA ASP A 130 5.61 13.09 -11.50
C ASP A 130 5.14 11.90 -12.35
N TYR A 131 3.98 11.98 -13.00
CA TYR A 131 3.35 10.86 -13.71
C TYR A 131 4.29 10.07 -14.62
N ALA A 132 5.08 10.75 -15.46
CA ALA A 132 5.95 10.06 -16.42
C ALA A 132 7.03 9.21 -15.72
N GLU A 133 7.56 9.70 -14.60
CA GLU A 133 8.58 8.98 -13.83
C GLU A 133 7.96 7.82 -13.04
N LEU A 134 6.82 8.05 -12.38
CA LEU A 134 6.12 7.01 -11.63
C LEU A 134 5.63 5.87 -12.55
N GLU A 135 5.11 6.21 -13.73
CA GLU A 135 4.68 5.24 -14.74
C GLU A 135 5.87 4.41 -15.26
N SER A 136 6.98 5.07 -15.60
CA SER A 136 8.20 4.39 -16.08
C SER A 136 8.76 3.45 -15.02
N LEU A 137 8.86 3.92 -13.77
CA LEU A 137 9.35 3.13 -12.64
C LEU A 137 8.41 1.96 -12.32
N GLY A 138 7.10 2.19 -12.28
CA GLY A 138 6.10 1.14 -12.08
C GLY A 138 6.20 0.04 -13.13
N ARG A 139 6.38 0.40 -14.42
CA ARG A 139 6.58 -0.57 -15.51
C ARG A 139 7.88 -1.35 -15.38
N ALA A 140 8.96 -0.70 -14.95
CA ALA A 140 10.22 -1.37 -14.67
C ALA A 140 10.09 -2.38 -13.52
N ALA A 141 9.46 -1.99 -12.42
CA ALA A 141 9.20 -2.86 -11.28
C ALA A 141 8.29 -4.04 -11.64
N ALA A 142 7.21 -3.81 -12.40
CA ALA A 142 6.33 -4.88 -12.90
C ALA A 142 7.08 -5.86 -13.82
N SER A 143 8.02 -5.37 -14.62
CA SER A 143 8.89 -6.22 -15.46
C SER A 143 9.83 -7.08 -14.61
N SER A 144 10.39 -6.53 -13.53
CA SER A 144 11.21 -7.27 -12.55
C SER A 144 10.41 -8.34 -11.80
N ILE A 145 9.14 -8.08 -11.47
CA ILE A 145 8.25 -9.11 -10.90
C ILE A 145 8.04 -10.24 -11.92
N ARG A 146 7.70 -9.88 -13.16
CA ARG A 146 7.41 -10.82 -14.23
C ARG A 146 8.59 -11.75 -14.55
N SER A 147 9.83 -11.29 -14.39
CA SER A 147 11.01 -12.06 -14.78
C SER A 147 11.22 -13.35 -13.97
N LEU A 148 10.62 -13.48 -12.79
CA LEU A 148 10.82 -14.67 -11.94
C LEU A 148 9.85 -15.82 -12.26
N TYR A 149 8.54 -15.52 -12.32
CA TYR A 149 7.50 -16.55 -12.49
C TYR A 149 6.50 -16.25 -13.63
N GLY A 150 6.71 -15.18 -14.41
CA GLY A 150 5.81 -14.77 -15.49
C GLY A 150 4.56 -14.02 -15.03
N THR A 151 4.42 -13.73 -13.73
CA THR A 151 3.28 -13.00 -13.15
C THR A 151 3.22 -11.59 -13.74
N THR A 152 2.06 -11.24 -14.31
CA THR A 152 1.85 -9.94 -14.94
C THR A 152 1.12 -9.01 -13.99
N PHE A 153 1.69 -7.82 -13.77
CA PHE A 153 1.05 -6.74 -13.04
C PHE A 153 0.59 -5.64 -14.00
N GLN A 154 -0.65 -5.17 -13.86
CA GLN A 154 -1.10 -3.96 -14.54
C GLN A 154 -0.60 -2.73 -13.78
N VAL A 155 -0.11 -1.72 -14.51
CA VAL A 155 0.47 -0.50 -13.95
C VAL A 155 -0.38 0.71 -14.33
N GLY A 156 -0.58 1.64 -13.38
CA GLY A 156 -1.21 2.93 -13.64
C GLY A 156 -1.67 3.67 -12.38
N THR A 157 -2.33 4.81 -12.56
CA THR A 157 -2.94 5.58 -11.45
C THR A 157 -4.10 4.80 -10.84
N ILE A 158 -4.29 4.83 -9.51
CA ILE A 158 -5.39 4.12 -8.84
C ILE A 158 -6.75 4.37 -9.52
N CYS A 159 -7.16 5.64 -9.74
CA CYS A 159 -8.49 5.92 -10.30
C CYS A 159 -8.74 5.20 -11.64
N ASN A 160 -7.75 5.18 -12.54
CA ASN A 160 -7.90 4.60 -13.88
C ASN A 160 -7.62 3.09 -13.94
N THR A 161 -6.89 2.54 -12.98
CA THR A 161 -6.47 1.13 -12.99
C THR A 161 -7.44 0.23 -12.24
N ILE A 162 -8.01 0.69 -11.13
CA ILE A 162 -8.95 -0.10 -10.33
C ILE A 162 -10.32 0.58 -10.25
N TYR A 163 -10.40 1.72 -9.58
CA TYR A 163 -11.59 2.57 -9.45
C TYR A 163 -11.21 3.82 -8.63
N GLN A 164 -12.04 4.87 -8.71
CA GLN A 164 -11.86 6.08 -7.90
C GLN A 164 -12.09 5.80 -6.41
N ALA A 165 -11.12 6.15 -5.55
CA ALA A 165 -11.14 5.88 -4.12
C ALA A 165 -10.52 7.02 -3.31
N SER A 166 -11.29 7.62 -2.41
CA SER A 166 -10.85 8.67 -1.50
C SER A 166 -10.16 8.17 -0.24
N GLY A 167 -9.34 9.01 0.39
CA GLY A 167 -8.74 8.73 1.70
C GLY A 167 -7.73 7.59 1.71
N GLY A 168 -7.05 7.36 0.58
CA GLY A 168 -6.02 6.33 0.44
C GLY A 168 -4.65 6.77 0.95
N SER A 169 -3.88 5.82 1.47
CA SER A 169 -2.55 6.06 2.05
C SER A 169 -1.54 6.66 1.08
N ILE A 170 -1.48 6.16 -0.17
CA ILE A 170 -0.48 6.63 -1.14
C ILE A 170 -0.80 8.00 -1.72
N ASP A 171 -2.08 8.37 -1.76
CA ASP A 171 -2.50 9.72 -2.14
C ASP A 171 -2.07 10.71 -1.05
N TRP A 172 -2.29 10.36 0.22
CA TRP A 172 -1.83 11.16 1.35
C TRP A 172 -0.31 11.29 1.40
N SER A 173 0.44 10.20 1.23
CA SER A 173 1.91 10.27 1.28
C SER A 173 2.46 11.11 0.14
N TYR A 174 1.89 11.02 -1.06
CA TYR A 174 2.26 11.86 -2.20
C TYR A 174 1.91 13.33 -2.00
N ASP A 175 0.69 13.63 -1.53
CA ASP A 175 0.28 15.00 -1.19
C ASP A 175 1.14 15.61 -0.05
N ASN A 176 1.78 14.77 0.77
CA ASN A 176 2.76 15.18 1.81
C ASN A 176 4.23 15.12 1.34
N GLY A 177 4.47 15.09 0.01
CA GLY A 177 5.81 15.25 -0.57
C GLY A 177 6.62 13.96 -0.72
N ILE A 178 6.05 12.79 -0.42
CA ILE A 178 6.72 11.49 -0.66
C ILE A 178 6.46 11.09 -2.11
N LYS A 179 7.32 11.56 -3.01
CA LYS A 179 7.19 11.35 -4.47
C LYS A 179 6.97 9.88 -4.85
N TYR A 180 7.78 8.96 -4.33
CA TYR A 180 7.73 7.55 -4.69
C TYR A 180 6.70 6.78 -3.84
N SER A 181 5.42 7.09 -4.06
CA SER A 181 4.29 6.47 -3.37
C SER A 181 3.62 5.43 -4.25
N PHE A 182 3.64 4.14 -3.86
CA PHE A 182 3.08 3.04 -4.64
C PHE A 182 2.22 2.09 -3.80
N ALA A 183 1.15 1.57 -4.39
CA ALA A 183 0.33 0.50 -3.84
C ALA A 183 0.44 -0.75 -4.71
N PHE A 184 0.69 -1.89 -4.07
CA PHE A 184 0.66 -3.19 -4.73
C PHE A 184 -0.64 -3.90 -4.38
N GLU A 185 -1.32 -4.45 -5.38
CA GLU A 185 -2.33 -5.50 -5.19
C GLU A 185 -1.68 -6.81 -5.65
N LEU A 186 -1.32 -7.68 -4.71
CA LEU A 186 -0.57 -8.91 -4.98
C LEU A 186 -1.44 -10.00 -5.63
N ARG A 187 -0.88 -11.22 -5.74
CA ARG A 187 -1.60 -12.38 -6.26
C ARG A 187 -2.90 -12.64 -5.49
N ASP A 188 -3.90 -13.24 -6.11
CA ASP A 188 -4.00 -13.59 -7.54
C ASP A 188 -4.92 -12.62 -8.29
N THR A 189 -5.57 -13.05 -9.37
CA THR A 189 -6.54 -12.26 -10.12
C THR A 189 -7.99 -12.68 -9.83
N GLY A 190 -8.25 -13.33 -8.69
CA GLY A 190 -9.59 -13.64 -8.20
C GLY A 190 -9.99 -15.12 -8.15
N ARG A 191 -9.10 -16.07 -8.52
CA ARG A 191 -9.41 -17.50 -8.36
C ARG A 191 -9.48 -17.88 -6.88
N TYR A 192 -8.55 -17.38 -6.08
CA TYR A 192 -8.50 -17.56 -4.64
C TYR A 192 -8.73 -16.24 -3.89
N GLY A 193 -8.36 -15.11 -4.48
CA GLY A 193 -8.46 -13.80 -3.86
C GLY A 193 -7.75 -13.77 -2.50
N PHE A 194 -8.48 -13.39 -1.45
CA PHE A 194 -7.96 -13.32 -0.07
C PHE A 194 -7.62 -14.69 0.56
N LEU A 195 -8.01 -15.80 -0.07
CA LEU A 195 -7.78 -17.17 0.38
C LEU A 195 -6.68 -17.86 -0.45
N LEU A 196 -5.68 -17.09 -0.89
CA LEU A 196 -4.53 -17.59 -1.64
C LEU A 196 -3.85 -18.75 -0.88
N PRO A 197 -3.58 -19.90 -1.53
CA PRO A 197 -2.99 -21.07 -0.87
C PRO A 197 -1.62 -20.76 -0.25
N ALA A 198 -1.34 -21.34 0.92
CA ALA A 198 -0.11 -21.08 1.67
C ALA A 198 1.18 -21.40 0.87
N ASN A 199 1.13 -22.34 -0.07
CA ASN A 199 2.25 -22.66 -0.95
C ASN A 199 2.60 -21.55 -1.95
N GLN A 200 1.74 -20.54 -2.12
CA GLN A 200 1.99 -19.34 -2.93
C GLN A 200 2.66 -18.21 -2.15
N ILE A 201 2.78 -18.30 -0.81
CA ILE A 201 3.38 -17.23 0.01
C ILE A 201 4.82 -16.94 -0.44
N VAL A 202 5.67 -17.96 -0.49
CA VAL A 202 7.08 -17.79 -0.86
C VAL A 202 7.24 -17.35 -2.33
N PRO A 203 6.55 -17.96 -3.32
CA PRO A 203 6.57 -17.45 -4.69
C PRO A 203 6.15 -15.98 -4.81
N ALA A 204 5.02 -15.60 -4.21
CA ALA A 204 4.53 -14.22 -4.25
C ALA A 204 5.51 -13.23 -3.59
N ALA A 205 6.10 -13.61 -2.44
CA ALA A 205 7.10 -12.78 -1.77
C ALA A 205 8.36 -12.59 -2.62
N LYS A 206 8.89 -13.66 -3.23
CA LYS A 206 10.12 -13.60 -4.03
C LYS A 206 10.00 -12.72 -5.27
N GLU A 207 8.90 -12.82 -6.01
CA GLU A 207 8.71 -11.96 -7.19
C GLU A 207 8.43 -10.52 -6.80
N THR A 208 7.64 -10.29 -5.75
CA THR A 208 7.32 -8.94 -5.25
C THR A 208 8.59 -8.25 -4.76
N TRP A 209 9.50 -9.00 -4.12
CA TRP A 209 10.80 -8.49 -3.69
C TRP A 209 11.60 -7.89 -4.84
N LEU A 210 11.56 -8.47 -6.05
CA LEU A 210 12.25 -7.91 -7.22
C LEU A 210 11.65 -6.56 -7.63
N GLY A 211 10.33 -6.41 -7.59
CA GLY A 211 9.65 -5.13 -7.83
C GLY A 211 9.98 -4.09 -6.77
N LEU A 212 9.95 -4.47 -5.49
CA LEU A 212 10.31 -3.58 -4.37
C LEU A 212 11.77 -3.13 -4.46
N LYS A 213 12.70 -4.06 -4.71
CA LYS A 213 14.13 -3.76 -4.89
C LYS A 213 14.34 -2.77 -6.03
N ARG A 214 13.65 -2.96 -7.16
CA ARG A 214 13.74 -2.05 -8.30
C ARG A 214 13.30 -0.63 -7.96
N ILE A 215 12.24 -0.47 -7.17
CA ILE A 215 11.78 0.86 -6.70
C ILE A 215 12.82 1.47 -5.75
N MET A 216 13.31 0.70 -4.78
CA MET A 216 14.29 1.19 -3.81
C MET A 216 15.59 1.63 -4.48
N GLU A 217 16.09 0.89 -5.46
CA GLU A 217 17.27 1.26 -6.26
C GLU A 217 17.08 2.60 -6.97
N HIS A 218 15.91 2.80 -7.61
CA HIS A 218 15.60 4.08 -8.25
C HIS A 218 15.57 5.24 -7.26
N VAL A 219 14.98 5.03 -6.07
CA VAL A 219 14.92 6.05 -5.03
C VAL A 219 16.33 6.43 -4.55
N ARG A 220 17.20 5.43 -4.32
CA ARG A 220 18.60 5.64 -3.93
C ARG A 220 19.33 6.49 -4.97
N ASP A 221 19.19 6.14 -6.25
CA ASP A 221 19.94 6.79 -7.35
C ASP A 221 19.44 8.22 -7.67
N LYS A 222 18.22 8.57 -7.23
CA LYS A 222 17.63 9.91 -7.41
C LYS A 222 17.73 10.80 -6.18
N SER A 223 18.01 10.22 -5.02
CA SER A 223 18.15 10.95 -3.74
C SER A 223 19.61 11.31 -3.42
N SER A 224 20.56 10.81 -4.22
CA SER A 224 21.99 11.09 -4.13
C SER A 224 22.40 12.37 -4.86
#